data_AF-A0A2D6R885-F1
#
_entry.id   AF-A0A2D6R885-F1
#
_cell.length_a   1.000
_cell.length_b   1.000
_cell.length_c   1.000
_cell.angle_alpha   90.00
_cell.angle_beta   90.00
_cell.angle_gamma   90.00
#
_symmetry.space_group_name_H-M   'P 1'
#
loop_
_entity.id
_entity.type
_entity.pdbx_description
1 polymer ?
#
loop_
_entity_poly.entity_id
_entity_poly.type
_entity_poly.pdbx_seq_one_letter_code
_entity_poly.pdbx_strand_id
1 'polypeptide(L)'
;MSTSSMRRVVSVSDIAAFGALDMLYNQLRFIEAKQNETEFACQGFGKCCQIGLRLHMFECANIAYNIRQQYYFVLEDNGKDTADSFIETIVDDLRERMFDDSWEPGGETDEMCAFYDNGCTIYKYRPMVCRSFGTISPVDDYCKRMRKEDGGIDFFSGKAVEDVVKGFQDLIGKYADSKPPDKNYDMVVYMPLGVLAFLLPDEELHQLSFSADEKFWSGNIGWFNYRTYFTKKYGYDDSYLEQIASDAGMDVIYTDVEGLDVSSEGRGVDSVVTVDIRKDQDID
;
A
#
# COMPACT_ATOMS: atom_id res chain seq x y z
N MET A 1 -0.77 -17.57 33.42
CA MET A 1 -1.14 -18.12 32.10
C MET A 1 -0.86 -17.01 31.10
N SER A 2 0.09 -17.24 30.20
CA SER A 2 0.60 -16.22 29.27
C SER A 2 -0.52 -15.86 28.29
N THR A 3 -0.97 -14.61 28.33
CA THR A 3 -1.70 -13.98 27.22
C THR A 3 -0.70 -13.91 26.07
N SER A 4 -0.78 -14.89 25.17
CA SER A 4 -0.06 -14.83 23.90
C SER A 4 -0.64 -13.64 23.14
N SER A 5 0.12 -12.55 23.12
CA SER A 5 0.06 -11.48 22.14
C SER A 5 -0.50 -11.93 20.79
N MET A 6 -1.59 -11.33 20.32
CA MET A 6 -2.26 -11.75 19.09
C MET A 6 -1.88 -10.85 17.92
N ARG A 7 -0.70 -11.10 17.31
CA ARG A 7 -0.40 -10.55 15.99
C ARG A 7 -1.57 -10.80 15.02
N ARG A 8 -1.92 -9.83 14.16
CA ARG A 8 -2.81 -10.04 13.01
C ARG A 8 -2.40 -11.28 12.19
N VAL A 9 -3.36 -12.18 11.98
CA VAL A 9 -3.13 -13.49 11.36
C VAL A 9 -3.64 -13.53 9.92
N VAL A 10 -2.80 -14.07 9.04
CA VAL A 10 -3.19 -14.42 7.66
C VAL A 10 -3.96 -15.73 7.69
N SER A 11 -5.21 -15.72 7.23
CA SER A 11 -6.07 -16.90 7.15
C SER A 11 -5.90 -17.63 5.81
N VAL A 12 -6.51 -18.82 5.70
CA VAL A 12 -6.53 -19.57 4.43
C VAL A 12 -7.28 -18.81 3.32
N SER A 13 -8.34 -18.08 3.66
CA SER A 13 -9.07 -17.25 2.69
C SER A 13 -8.19 -16.12 2.16
N ASP A 14 -7.31 -15.56 3.00
CA ASP A 14 -6.37 -14.52 2.57
C ASP A 14 -5.37 -15.06 1.55
N ILE A 15 -4.88 -16.30 1.73
CA ILE A 15 -3.95 -16.93 0.78
C ILE A 15 -4.60 -17.05 -0.61
N ALA A 16 -5.88 -17.42 -0.67
CA ALA A 16 -6.61 -17.46 -1.94
C ALA A 16 -6.73 -16.06 -2.58
N ALA A 17 -7.00 -15.04 -1.77
CA ALA A 17 -7.02 -13.64 -2.23
C ALA A 17 -5.64 -13.15 -2.69
N PHE A 18 -4.56 -13.56 -2.03
CA PHE A 18 -3.19 -13.26 -2.45
C PHE A 18 -2.83 -13.92 -3.78
N GLY A 19 -3.31 -15.14 -4.02
CA GLY A 19 -3.19 -15.79 -5.32
C GLY A 19 -3.89 -15.01 -6.43
N ALA A 20 -5.12 -14.56 -6.17
CA ALA A 20 -5.85 -13.70 -7.11
C ALA A 20 -5.16 -12.35 -7.34
N LEU A 21 -4.57 -11.78 -6.29
CA LEU A 21 -3.77 -10.56 -6.38
C LEU A 21 -2.55 -10.74 -7.27
N ASP A 22 -1.81 -11.85 -7.15
CA ASP A 22 -0.66 -12.12 -8.03
C ASP A 22 -1.10 -12.29 -9.49
N MET A 23 -2.29 -12.84 -9.76
CA MET A 23 -2.83 -12.89 -11.12
C MET A 23 -3.07 -11.50 -11.71
N LEU A 24 -3.58 -10.55 -10.93
CA LEU A 24 -3.70 -9.15 -11.37
C LEU A 24 -2.32 -8.51 -11.56
N TYR A 25 -1.38 -8.76 -10.64
CA TYR A 25 -0.01 -8.28 -10.76
C TYR A 25 0.71 -8.83 -11.99
N ASN A 26 0.42 -10.06 -12.40
CA ASN A 26 0.96 -10.64 -13.62
C ASN A 26 0.50 -9.88 -14.88
N GLN A 27 -0.73 -9.37 -14.90
CA GLN A 27 -1.21 -8.54 -16.01
C GLN A 27 -0.44 -7.21 -16.08
N LEU A 28 -0.17 -6.59 -14.93
CA LEU A 28 0.62 -5.37 -14.86
C LEU A 28 2.09 -5.60 -15.21
N ARG A 29 2.67 -6.74 -14.81
CA ARG A 29 4.03 -7.14 -15.21
C ARG A 29 4.13 -7.25 -16.73
N PHE A 30 3.11 -7.76 -17.40
CA PHE A 30 3.06 -7.82 -18.85
C PHE A 30 2.98 -6.42 -19.48
N ILE A 31 2.14 -5.53 -18.95
CA ILE A 31 2.04 -4.13 -19.38
C ILE A 31 3.38 -3.41 -19.19
N GLU A 32 4.01 -3.56 -18.02
CA GLU A 32 5.33 -3.00 -17.70
C GLU A 32 6.40 -3.51 -18.66
N ALA A 33 6.45 -4.82 -18.91
CA ALA A 33 7.39 -5.42 -19.86
C ALA A 33 7.22 -4.84 -21.27
N LYS A 34 5.97 -4.70 -21.72
CA LYS A 34 5.68 -4.10 -23.04
C LYS A 34 6.05 -2.63 -23.10
N GLN A 35 5.91 -1.88 -22.02
CA GLN A 35 6.34 -0.49 -21.97
C GLN A 35 7.87 -0.36 -21.97
N ASN A 36 8.57 -1.29 -21.30
CA ASN A 36 10.03 -1.31 -21.27
C ASN A 36 10.65 -1.63 -22.64
N GLU A 37 9.89 -2.17 -23.60
CA GLU A 37 10.29 -2.33 -25.00
C GLU A 37 10.23 -1.01 -25.79
N THR A 38 9.64 0.05 -25.23
CA THR A 38 9.47 1.35 -25.87
C THR A 38 10.47 2.37 -25.35
N GLU A 39 10.58 3.50 -26.04
CA GLU A 39 11.39 4.64 -25.59
C GLU A 39 10.87 5.29 -24.30
N PHE A 40 9.65 4.96 -23.88
CA PHE A 40 8.97 5.44 -22.67
C PHE A 40 9.21 4.53 -21.44
N ALA A 41 10.21 3.66 -21.51
CA ALA A 41 10.61 2.78 -20.40
C ALA A 41 10.97 3.57 -19.13
N CYS A 42 10.79 2.92 -17.97
CA CYS A 42 11.23 3.48 -16.70
C CYS A 42 12.76 3.64 -16.67
N GLN A 43 13.27 4.83 -16.31
CA GLN A 43 14.71 5.08 -16.20
C GLN A 43 15.31 4.73 -14.82
N GLY A 44 14.54 4.09 -13.93
CA GLY A 44 15.08 3.53 -12.67
C GLY A 44 15.68 4.56 -11.72
N PHE A 45 14.97 5.65 -11.43
CA PHE A 45 15.50 6.76 -10.64
C PHE A 45 15.29 6.64 -9.12
N GLY A 46 14.65 5.57 -8.62
CA GLY A 46 14.36 5.35 -7.20
C GLY A 46 13.35 6.31 -6.56
N LYS A 47 13.11 7.48 -7.16
CA LYS A 47 12.17 8.50 -6.68
C LYS A 47 10.72 8.02 -6.45
N CYS A 48 10.23 7.01 -7.17
CA CYS A 48 8.93 6.42 -6.88
C CYS A 48 8.89 5.66 -5.54
N CYS A 49 10.06 5.28 -5.00
CA CYS A 49 10.21 4.72 -3.66
C CYS A 49 10.24 5.80 -2.57
N GLN A 50 10.42 7.07 -2.94
CA GLN A 50 10.30 8.25 -2.08
C GLN A 50 8.89 8.85 -2.13
N ILE A 51 8.09 8.49 -3.13
CA ILE A 51 6.67 8.81 -3.11
C ILE A 51 5.95 7.85 -2.20
N GLY A 52 5.06 8.44 -1.43
CA GLY A 52 4.49 7.80 -0.27
C GLY A 52 3.94 6.44 -0.44
N LEU A 53 4.01 5.70 0.64
CA LEU A 53 3.63 4.31 0.70
C LEU A 53 2.40 4.19 1.59
N ARG A 54 1.30 4.84 1.21
CA ARG A 54 -0.01 4.55 1.80
C ARG A 54 -0.56 3.30 1.13
N LEU A 55 -0.70 2.23 1.92
CA LEU A 55 -1.16 0.91 1.49
C LEU A 55 -2.41 0.50 2.24
N HIS A 56 -3.33 -0.16 1.54
CA HIS A 56 -4.40 -0.88 2.21
C HIS A 56 -3.83 -2.07 3.00
N MET A 57 -4.40 -2.38 4.16
CA MET A 57 -3.99 -3.49 5.03
C MET A 57 -3.97 -4.86 4.31
N PHE A 58 -4.74 -5.03 3.24
CA PHE A 58 -4.69 -6.21 2.36
C PHE A 58 -3.31 -6.39 1.70
N GLU A 59 -2.74 -5.31 1.14
CA GLU A 59 -1.43 -5.36 0.52
C GLU A 59 -0.33 -5.56 1.56
N CYS A 60 -0.46 -4.91 2.72
CA CYS A 60 0.45 -5.09 3.85
C CYS A 60 0.46 -6.56 4.33
N ALA A 61 -0.71 -7.18 4.43
CA ALA A 61 -0.85 -8.59 4.78
C ALA A 61 -0.16 -9.51 3.75
N ASN A 62 -0.34 -9.23 2.45
CA ASN A 62 0.32 -9.96 1.38
C ASN A 62 1.84 -9.80 1.42
N ILE A 63 2.35 -8.58 1.66
CA ILE A 63 3.80 -8.33 1.82
C ILE A 63 4.35 -9.13 3.00
N ALA A 64 3.71 -9.03 4.17
CA ALA A 64 4.12 -9.77 5.37
C ALA A 64 4.07 -11.29 5.17
N TYR A 65 3.07 -11.80 4.43
CA TYR A 65 3.00 -13.21 4.05
C TYR A 65 4.21 -13.63 3.19
N ASN A 66 4.56 -12.84 2.17
CA ASN A 66 5.70 -13.12 1.31
C ASN A 66 7.05 -13.03 2.06
N ILE A 67 7.19 -12.12 3.02
CA ILE A 67 8.37 -12.04 3.90
C ILE A 67 8.50 -13.32 4.72
N ARG A 68 7.41 -13.79 5.35
CA ARG A 68 7.41 -15.04 6.11
C ARG A 68 7.72 -16.26 5.23
N GLN A 69 7.21 -16.32 4.00
CA GLN A 69 7.56 -17.40 3.08
C GLN A 69 9.07 -17.40 2.76
N GLN A 70 9.66 -16.22 2.53
CA GLN A 70 11.11 -16.10 2.33
C GLN A 70 11.91 -16.51 3.56
N TYR A 71 11.46 -16.15 4.77
CA TYR A 71 12.07 -16.62 6.01
C TYR A 71 12.18 -18.16 6.04
N TYR A 72 11.10 -18.87 5.68
CA TYR A 72 11.14 -20.34 5.67
C TYR A 72 12.06 -20.92 4.60
N PHE A 73 12.15 -20.30 3.43
CA PHE A 73 13.13 -20.73 2.42
C PHE A 73 14.58 -20.50 2.89
N VAL A 74 14.86 -19.35 3.51
CA VAL A 74 16.20 -19.08 4.09
C VAL A 74 16.50 -20.06 5.22
N LEU A 75 15.50 -20.40 6.04
CA LEU A 75 15.63 -21.39 7.11
C LEU A 75 15.97 -22.78 6.56
N GLU A 76 15.31 -23.21 5.49
CA GLU A 76 15.56 -24.48 4.81
C GLU A 76 16.97 -24.54 4.21
N ASP A 77 17.40 -23.47 3.53
CA ASP A 77 18.64 -23.44 2.78
C ASP A 77 19.88 -23.14 3.64
N ASN A 78 19.76 -22.24 4.62
CA ASN A 78 20.89 -21.63 5.34
C ASN A 78 20.83 -21.81 6.86
N GLY A 79 19.73 -22.35 7.40
CA GLY A 79 19.55 -22.58 8.82
C GLY A 79 18.98 -21.38 9.59
N LYS A 80 18.71 -21.62 10.88
CA LYS A 80 17.91 -20.72 11.72
C LYS A 80 18.54 -19.34 11.92
N ASP A 81 19.82 -19.28 12.25
CA ASP A 81 20.48 -18.00 12.57
C ASP A 81 20.45 -17.04 11.37
N THR A 82 20.63 -17.55 10.15
CA THR A 82 20.53 -16.75 8.92
C THR A 82 19.10 -16.31 8.64
N ALA A 83 18.11 -17.19 8.86
CA ALA A 83 16.71 -16.85 8.67
C ALA A 83 16.23 -15.79 9.68
N ASP A 84 16.62 -15.93 10.94
CA ASP A 84 16.32 -14.97 12.00
C ASP A 84 16.95 -13.61 11.69
N SER A 85 18.23 -13.58 11.31
CA SER A 85 18.90 -12.34 10.89
C SER A 85 18.24 -11.67 9.67
N PHE A 86 17.74 -12.46 8.71
CA PHE A 86 17.01 -11.94 7.55
C PHE A 86 15.71 -11.22 7.96
N ILE A 87 14.88 -11.84 8.81
CA ILE A 87 13.61 -11.22 9.21
C ILE A 87 13.83 -10.05 10.17
N GLU A 88 14.83 -10.13 11.05
CA GLU A 88 15.22 -9.03 11.94
C GLU A 88 15.65 -7.80 11.13
N THR A 89 16.49 -7.97 10.10
CA THR A 89 16.91 -6.87 9.23
C THR A 89 15.70 -6.17 8.60
N ILE A 90 14.75 -6.94 8.05
CA ILE A 90 13.54 -6.37 7.45
C ILE A 90 12.68 -5.64 8.49
N VAL A 91 12.53 -6.20 9.68
CA VAL A 91 11.78 -5.57 10.77
C VAL A 91 12.44 -4.27 11.22
N ASP A 92 13.76 -4.24 11.32
CA ASP A 92 14.52 -3.06 11.71
C ASP A 92 14.44 -1.96 10.63
N ASP A 93 14.56 -2.31 9.34
CA ASP A 93 14.35 -1.37 8.24
C ASP A 93 12.95 -0.75 8.29
N LEU A 94 11.91 -1.56 8.55
CA LEU A 94 10.53 -1.05 8.68
C LEU A 94 10.36 -0.17 9.93
N ARG A 95 11.00 -0.52 11.05
CA ARG A 95 10.97 0.30 12.27
C ARG A 95 11.65 1.63 12.07
N GLU A 96 12.80 1.66 11.41
CA GLU A 96 13.52 2.91 11.12
C GLU A 96 12.64 3.87 10.31
N ARG A 97 11.86 3.35 9.35
CA ARG A 97 10.91 4.16 8.58
C ARG A 97 9.75 4.74 9.37
N MET A 98 9.50 4.27 10.60
CA MET A 98 8.53 4.88 11.53
C MET A 98 9.09 6.12 12.23
N PHE A 99 10.31 6.56 11.89
CA PHE A 99 10.97 7.77 12.40
C PHE A 99 11.39 8.72 11.26
N ASP A 100 10.75 8.60 10.10
CA ASP A 100 10.99 9.47 8.95
C ASP A 100 10.38 10.87 9.14
N ASP A 101 11.21 11.82 9.56
CA ASP A 101 10.78 13.20 9.78
C ASP A 101 10.19 13.87 8.53
N SER A 102 10.63 13.46 7.33
CA SER A 102 10.17 14.02 6.05
C SER A 102 8.84 13.45 5.55
N TRP A 103 8.36 12.36 6.15
CA TRP A 103 7.12 11.73 5.72
C TRP A 103 5.88 12.57 6.05
N GLU A 104 5.00 12.75 5.07
CA GLU A 104 3.74 13.46 5.20
C GLU A 104 2.51 12.54 5.00
N PRO A 105 1.36 12.83 5.62
CA PRO A 105 0.15 12.01 5.48
C PRO A 105 -0.44 11.89 4.06
N GLY A 106 -0.09 12.79 3.13
CA GLY A 106 -0.37 12.64 1.69
C GLY A 106 0.41 11.47 1.07
N GLY A 107 1.52 11.13 1.71
CA GLY A 107 2.39 10.01 1.45
C GLY A 107 3.84 10.48 1.26
N GLU A 108 4.07 11.67 0.74
CA GLU A 108 5.37 12.20 0.33
C GLU A 108 6.47 11.98 1.38
N THR A 109 7.69 11.64 0.94
CA THR A 109 8.89 11.54 1.78
C THR A 109 10.14 11.82 0.95
N ASP A 110 11.23 12.24 1.59
CA ASP A 110 12.56 12.33 1.00
C ASP A 110 13.34 11.00 1.11
N GLU A 111 12.86 10.08 1.93
CA GLU A 111 13.50 8.80 2.24
C GLU A 111 13.11 7.68 1.28
N MET A 112 13.98 6.69 1.12
CA MET A 112 13.67 5.50 0.32
C MET A 112 12.71 4.56 1.07
N CYS A 113 11.79 3.93 0.32
CA CYS A 113 11.00 2.79 0.77
C CYS A 113 11.84 1.76 1.54
N ALA A 114 11.29 1.20 2.63
CA ALA A 114 11.94 0.14 3.43
C ALA A 114 12.38 -1.09 2.61
N PHE A 115 11.82 -1.29 1.42
CA PHE A 115 12.14 -2.41 0.54
C PHE A 115 12.91 -2.00 -0.72
N TYR A 116 13.51 -0.80 -0.73
CA TYR A 116 14.30 -0.32 -1.85
C TYR A 116 15.56 -1.18 -2.04
N ASP A 117 15.76 -1.66 -3.27
CA ASP A 117 16.96 -2.38 -3.68
C ASP A 117 17.39 -1.90 -5.07
N ASN A 118 18.52 -1.19 -5.14
CA ASN A 118 19.23 -0.80 -6.37
C ASN A 118 18.32 -0.27 -7.50
N GLY A 119 17.41 0.64 -7.18
CA GLY A 119 16.61 1.40 -8.14
C GLY A 119 15.11 1.13 -8.11
N CYS A 120 14.65 0.07 -7.43
CA CYS A 120 13.22 -0.20 -7.24
C CYS A 120 12.94 -1.04 -5.97
N THR A 121 11.69 -1.11 -5.54
CA THR A 121 11.26 -2.08 -4.53
C THR A 121 11.47 -3.51 -5.04
N ILE A 122 11.96 -4.41 -4.18
CA ILE A 122 12.07 -5.84 -4.46
C ILE A 122 10.74 -6.36 -5.04
N TYR A 123 10.78 -7.00 -6.21
CA TYR A 123 9.56 -7.37 -6.98
C TYR A 123 8.53 -8.18 -6.17
N LYS A 124 8.95 -8.98 -5.19
CA LYS A 124 8.05 -9.75 -4.32
C LYS A 124 7.29 -8.88 -3.30
N TYR A 125 7.83 -7.73 -2.94
CA TYR A 125 7.22 -6.79 -1.99
C TYR A 125 6.61 -5.56 -2.66
N ARG A 126 6.74 -5.45 -4.00
CA ARG A 126 6.23 -4.32 -4.75
C ARG A 126 4.69 -4.29 -4.72
N PRO A 127 4.07 -3.31 -4.04
CA PRO A 127 2.62 -3.18 -3.98
C PRO A 127 2.05 -2.68 -5.30
N MET A 128 0.73 -2.74 -5.44
CA MET A 128 -0.04 -2.30 -6.60
C MET A 128 0.36 -0.89 -7.01
N VAL A 129 0.44 0.04 -6.05
CA VAL A 129 0.84 1.43 -6.30
C VAL A 129 2.21 1.52 -6.98
N CYS A 130 3.21 0.77 -6.50
CA CYS A 130 4.52 0.77 -7.11
C CYS A 130 4.52 0.09 -8.50
N ARG A 131 3.61 -0.85 -8.76
CA ARG A 131 3.45 -1.51 -10.07
C ARG A 131 2.70 -0.63 -11.08
N SER A 132 1.71 0.13 -10.63
CA SER A 132 0.96 1.08 -11.47
C SER A 132 1.77 2.33 -11.78
N PHE A 133 2.68 2.73 -10.89
CA PHE A 133 3.51 3.91 -11.10
C PHE A 133 4.35 3.80 -12.38
N GLY A 134 3.97 4.67 -13.31
CA GLY A 134 4.53 4.83 -14.64
C GLY A 134 4.06 3.80 -15.68
N THR A 135 3.35 2.73 -15.31
CA THR A 135 2.68 1.87 -16.30
C THR A 135 1.32 2.38 -16.72
N ILE A 136 0.55 2.81 -15.72
CA ILE A 136 -0.85 3.23 -15.89
C ILE A 136 -1.20 4.46 -15.05
N SER A 137 -0.45 4.79 -13.99
CA SER A 137 -0.66 6.05 -13.26
C SER A 137 -0.03 7.23 -14.02
N PRO A 138 -0.69 8.41 -14.03
CA PRO A 138 -0.09 9.65 -14.47
C PRO A 138 1.28 9.87 -13.83
N VAL A 139 2.30 10.05 -14.66
CA VAL A 139 3.66 10.43 -14.26
C VAL A 139 3.62 11.90 -13.90
N ASP A 140 3.70 12.15 -12.61
CA ASP A 140 4.32 13.37 -12.12
C ASP A 140 5.86 13.18 -12.04
N ASP A 141 6.61 14.25 -11.76
CA ASP A 141 8.07 14.40 -11.88
C ASP A 141 8.97 13.38 -11.11
N TYR A 142 8.35 12.38 -10.50
CA TYR A 142 8.95 11.36 -9.65
C TYR A 142 9.43 10.12 -10.40
N CYS A 143 8.91 9.80 -11.58
CA CYS A 143 9.44 8.72 -12.41
C CYS A 143 9.87 9.26 -13.77
N LYS A 144 11.14 9.66 -13.91
CA LYS A 144 11.64 10.22 -15.17
C LYS A 144 11.43 9.24 -16.32
N ARG A 145 10.53 9.61 -17.23
CA ARG A 145 10.22 8.91 -18.49
C ARG A 145 10.07 9.96 -19.58
N MET A 146 10.26 9.54 -20.83
CA MET A 146 9.87 10.40 -21.95
C MET A 146 8.35 10.54 -21.98
N ARG A 147 7.83 11.72 -22.33
CA ARG A 147 6.39 12.00 -22.44
C ARG A 147 5.98 11.86 -23.92
N LYS A 148 4.71 11.54 -24.19
CA LYS A 148 4.16 11.65 -25.55
C LYS A 148 4.13 13.13 -25.97
N GLU A 149 3.97 13.38 -27.27
CA GLU A 149 3.90 14.74 -27.84
C GLU A 149 2.75 15.57 -27.26
N ASP A 150 1.66 14.94 -26.82
CA ASP A 150 0.51 15.58 -26.17
C ASP A 150 0.71 15.82 -24.65
N GLY A 151 1.89 15.50 -24.11
CA GLY A 151 2.18 15.55 -22.67
C GLY A 151 1.60 14.37 -21.89
N GLY A 152 0.82 13.50 -22.55
CA GLY A 152 0.24 12.29 -22.00
C GLY A 152 1.30 11.23 -21.71
N ILE A 153 1.05 10.41 -20.69
CA ILE A 153 2.02 9.43 -20.18
C ILE A 153 1.47 7.99 -20.16
N ASP A 154 0.18 7.80 -20.42
CA ASP A 154 -0.40 6.46 -20.50
C ASP A 154 -0.05 5.86 -21.86
N PHE A 155 0.94 4.99 -21.90
CA PHE A 155 1.19 4.20 -23.09
C PHE A 155 0.12 3.10 -23.26
N PHE A 156 -0.35 2.54 -22.14
CA PHE A 156 -1.43 1.54 -22.09
C PHE A 156 -2.65 2.10 -21.34
N SER A 157 -3.82 2.02 -21.96
CA SER A 157 -5.10 2.46 -21.39
C SER A 157 -6.27 1.63 -21.94
N GLY A 158 -7.48 1.92 -21.45
CA GLY A 158 -8.72 1.27 -21.89
C GLY A 158 -9.10 0.05 -21.06
N LYS A 159 -10.09 -0.70 -21.56
CA LYS A 159 -10.81 -1.73 -20.79
C LYS A 159 -9.92 -2.74 -20.07
N ALA A 160 -8.81 -3.19 -20.67
CA ALA A 160 -7.92 -4.15 -20.02
C ALA A 160 -7.25 -3.58 -18.76
N VAL A 161 -6.87 -2.29 -18.78
CA VAL A 161 -6.33 -1.60 -17.61
C VAL A 161 -7.44 -1.39 -16.58
N GLU A 162 -8.63 -0.98 -17.03
CA GLU A 162 -9.77 -0.79 -16.13
C GLU A 162 -10.17 -2.08 -15.41
N ASP A 163 -10.25 -3.19 -16.12
CA ASP A 163 -10.61 -4.50 -15.58
C ASP A 163 -9.58 -4.96 -14.51
N VAL A 164 -8.29 -4.66 -14.69
CA VAL A 164 -7.24 -4.95 -13.70
C VAL A 164 -7.41 -4.10 -12.45
N VAL A 165 -7.66 -2.80 -12.59
CA VAL A 165 -7.81 -1.87 -11.46
C VAL A 165 -9.08 -2.16 -10.68
N LYS A 166 -10.21 -2.35 -11.36
CA LYS A 166 -11.49 -2.74 -10.73
C LYS A 166 -11.37 -4.10 -10.06
N GLY A 167 -10.75 -5.08 -10.73
CA GLY A 167 -10.48 -6.39 -10.12
C GLY A 167 -9.64 -6.30 -8.86
N PHE A 168 -8.68 -5.37 -8.80
CA PHE A 168 -7.89 -5.12 -7.61
C PHE A 168 -8.73 -4.48 -6.50
N GLN A 169 -9.56 -3.47 -6.81
CA GLN A 169 -10.50 -2.88 -5.85
C GLN A 169 -11.47 -3.92 -5.28
N ASP A 170 -12.01 -4.81 -6.13
CA ASP A 170 -12.88 -5.90 -5.72
C ASP A 170 -12.20 -6.87 -4.76
N LEU A 171 -10.91 -7.16 -4.96
CA LEU A 171 -10.15 -8.02 -4.05
C LEU A 171 -9.96 -7.35 -2.69
N ILE A 172 -9.68 -6.05 -2.67
CA ILE A 172 -9.55 -5.32 -1.41
C ILE A 172 -10.89 -5.29 -0.67
N GLY A 173 -11.99 -4.95 -1.37
CA GLY A 173 -13.33 -4.92 -0.78
C GLY A 173 -13.72 -6.29 -0.20
N LYS A 174 -13.52 -7.37 -0.97
CA LYS A 174 -13.76 -8.75 -0.48
C LYS A 174 -12.90 -9.10 0.72
N TYR A 175 -11.64 -8.67 0.74
CA TYR A 175 -10.78 -8.87 1.89
C TYR A 175 -11.34 -8.14 3.12
N ALA A 176 -11.68 -6.86 2.99
CA ALA A 176 -12.30 -6.06 4.05
C ALA A 176 -13.57 -6.71 4.59
N ASP A 177 -14.51 -7.10 3.71
CA ASP A 177 -15.78 -7.75 4.07
C ASP A 177 -15.58 -9.10 4.79
N SER A 178 -14.47 -9.78 4.53
CA SER A 178 -14.15 -11.07 5.16
C SER A 178 -13.55 -10.94 6.56
N LYS A 179 -13.23 -9.73 7.00
CA LYS A 179 -12.55 -9.46 8.27
C LYS A 179 -13.52 -8.89 9.32
N PRO A 180 -13.20 -9.07 10.62
CA PRO A 180 -13.97 -8.42 11.67
C PRO A 180 -13.90 -6.88 11.52
N PRO A 181 -15.05 -6.17 11.54
CA PRO A 181 -15.09 -4.73 11.32
C PRO A 181 -14.41 -3.93 12.43
N ASP A 182 -14.23 -4.51 13.61
CA ASP A 182 -13.62 -3.92 14.82
C ASP A 182 -12.09 -4.07 14.90
N LYS A 183 -11.44 -4.56 13.83
CA LYS A 183 -10.01 -4.91 13.85
C LYS A 183 -9.14 -4.14 12.85
N ASN A 184 -9.68 -3.03 12.31
CA ASN A 184 -8.93 -2.11 11.46
C ASN A 184 -8.24 -2.79 10.26
N TYR A 185 -8.88 -3.83 9.69
CA TYR A 185 -8.41 -4.52 8.48
C TYR A 185 -8.83 -3.80 7.19
N ASP A 186 -9.83 -2.94 7.27
CA ASP A 186 -10.32 -2.10 6.17
C ASP A 186 -9.77 -0.69 6.32
N MET A 187 -8.45 -0.54 6.16
CA MET A 187 -7.76 0.73 6.36
C MET A 187 -6.60 0.92 5.40
N VAL A 188 -6.38 2.18 5.03
CA VAL A 188 -5.23 2.65 4.27
C VAL A 188 -4.27 3.39 5.19
N VAL A 189 -3.11 2.78 5.40
CA VAL A 189 -2.15 3.15 6.44
C VAL A 189 -0.76 3.38 5.83
N TYR A 190 0.15 3.96 6.60
CA TYR A 190 1.56 3.99 6.25
C TYR A 190 2.12 2.56 6.15
N MET A 191 2.77 2.22 5.03
CA MET A 191 3.18 0.85 4.70
C MET A 191 4.01 0.20 5.80
N PRO A 192 5.07 0.84 6.35
CA PRO A 192 5.84 0.24 7.43
C PRO A 192 4.97 -0.17 8.62
N LEU A 193 4.07 0.69 9.09
CA LEU A 193 3.11 0.35 10.15
C LEU A 193 2.24 -0.84 9.73
N GLY A 194 1.65 -0.79 8.55
CA GLY A 194 0.75 -1.84 8.07
C GLY A 194 1.44 -3.19 7.97
N VAL A 195 2.69 -3.25 7.50
CA VAL A 195 3.45 -4.50 7.43
C VAL A 195 3.90 -4.95 8.82
N LEU A 196 4.38 -4.04 9.67
CA LEU A 196 4.75 -4.34 11.06
C LEU A 196 3.56 -4.88 11.87
N ALA A 197 2.34 -4.41 11.63
CA ALA A 197 1.12 -4.95 12.21
C ALA A 197 0.90 -6.45 11.92
N PHE A 198 1.49 -6.95 10.83
CA PHE A 198 1.53 -8.36 10.48
C PHE A 198 2.92 -8.98 10.64
N LEU A 199 3.92 -8.29 11.21
CA LEU A 199 5.26 -8.83 11.51
C LEU A 199 5.53 -8.97 13.02
N LEU A 200 5.05 -8.02 13.81
CA LEU A 200 5.31 -7.90 15.23
C LEU A 200 4.12 -8.39 16.09
N PRO A 201 4.40 -8.81 17.34
CA PRO A 201 3.42 -8.92 18.40
C PRO A 201 2.79 -7.56 18.76
N ASP A 202 1.60 -7.58 19.35
CA ASP A 202 0.86 -6.36 19.70
C ASP A 202 1.60 -5.50 20.73
N GLU A 203 2.30 -6.10 21.69
CA GLU A 203 3.06 -5.36 22.72
C GLU A 203 4.26 -4.64 22.13
N GLU A 204 4.92 -5.21 21.10
CA GLU A 204 6.04 -4.55 20.44
C GLU A 204 5.57 -3.37 19.59
N LEU A 205 4.39 -3.47 18.97
CA LEU A 205 3.75 -2.34 18.28
C LEU A 205 3.34 -1.26 19.27
N HIS A 206 2.74 -1.65 20.39
CA HIS A 206 2.35 -0.73 21.45
C HIS A 206 3.58 0.01 22.01
N GLN A 207 4.70 -0.69 22.21
CA GLN A 207 5.97 -0.07 22.60
C GLN A 207 6.48 0.93 21.58
N LEU A 208 6.47 0.58 20.30
CA LEU A 208 6.89 1.47 19.20
C LEU A 208 6.05 2.75 19.17
N SER A 209 4.77 2.66 19.57
CA SER A 209 3.83 3.77 19.58
C SER A 209 4.14 4.89 20.59
N PHE A 210 4.95 4.58 21.61
CA PHE A 210 5.42 5.58 22.58
C PHE A 210 6.58 6.43 22.05
N SER A 211 7.27 5.96 21.01
CA SER A 211 8.47 6.62 20.48
C SER A 211 8.27 7.22 19.10
N ALA A 212 7.45 6.60 18.25
CA ALA A 212 7.18 7.08 16.89
C ALA A 212 6.11 8.18 16.91
N ASP A 213 6.26 9.16 16.01
CA ASP A 213 5.31 10.28 15.88
C ASP A 213 3.89 9.79 15.53
N GLU A 214 2.87 10.48 16.07
CA GLU A 214 1.45 10.17 15.85
C GLU A 214 1.07 10.14 14.37
N LYS A 215 1.73 10.91 13.50
CA LYS A 215 1.45 10.94 12.07
C LYS A 215 1.48 9.53 11.44
N PHE A 216 2.38 8.67 11.89
CA PHE A 216 2.53 7.31 11.36
C PHE A 216 1.44 6.34 11.79
N TRP A 217 0.72 6.65 12.88
CA TRP A 217 -0.33 5.82 13.46
C TRP A 217 -1.72 6.15 12.92
N SER A 218 -1.79 7.13 12.04
CA SER A 218 -3.00 7.57 11.38
C SER A 218 -3.32 6.71 10.13
N GLY A 219 -4.60 6.42 9.93
CA GLY A 219 -5.06 5.75 8.72
C GLY A 219 -6.48 6.15 8.34
N ASN A 220 -6.79 5.96 7.06
CA ASN A 220 -8.11 6.21 6.51
C ASN A 220 -8.89 4.90 6.48
N ILE A 221 -10.08 4.86 7.06
CA ILE A 221 -10.94 3.66 6.96
C ILE A 221 -11.50 3.53 5.54
N GLY A 222 -11.68 2.30 5.08
CA GLY A 222 -12.42 2.00 3.86
C GLY A 222 -11.50 1.76 2.67
N TRP A 223 -11.69 0.62 2.01
CA TRP A 223 -10.98 0.26 0.80
C TRP A 223 -11.22 1.25 -0.34
N PHE A 224 -12.38 1.91 -0.36
CA PHE A 224 -12.73 2.97 -1.31
C PHE A 224 -11.80 4.19 -1.18
N ASN A 225 -11.11 4.37 -0.05
CA ASN A 225 -10.10 5.40 0.15
C ASN A 225 -8.70 5.01 -0.32
N TYR A 226 -8.52 3.80 -0.89
CA TYR A 226 -7.22 3.39 -1.41
C TYR A 226 -6.90 4.05 -2.74
N ARG A 227 -5.99 5.03 -2.71
CA ARG A 227 -5.43 5.73 -3.89
C ARG A 227 -6.52 6.21 -4.84
N THR A 228 -7.44 7.00 -4.30
CA THR A 228 -8.58 7.61 -5.01
C THR A 228 -8.21 8.25 -6.33
N TYR A 229 -7.02 8.83 -6.49
CA TYR A 229 -6.56 9.37 -7.77
C TYR A 229 -6.31 8.30 -8.86
N PHE A 230 -5.73 7.15 -8.50
CA PHE A 230 -5.46 6.04 -9.42
C PHE A 230 -6.74 5.32 -9.82
N THR A 231 -7.60 5.06 -8.83
CA THR A 231 -8.90 4.42 -9.05
C THR A 231 -9.87 5.35 -9.78
N LYS A 232 -9.77 6.67 -9.65
CA LYS A 232 -10.57 7.64 -10.41
C LYS A 232 -10.41 7.51 -11.93
N LYS A 233 -9.22 7.15 -12.41
CA LYS A 233 -8.92 7.10 -13.84
C LYS A 233 -9.28 5.78 -14.50
N TYR A 234 -9.12 4.66 -13.78
CA TYR A 234 -9.30 3.31 -14.34
C TYR A 234 -10.16 2.38 -13.48
N GLY A 235 -10.39 2.73 -12.22
CA GLY A 235 -11.20 1.97 -11.28
C GLY A 235 -12.69 2.27 -11.38
N TYR A 236 -13.40 2.04 -10.28
CA TYR A 236 -14.78 2.48 -10.12
C TYR A 236 -14.89 4.00 -10.15
N ASP A 237 -15.98 4.51 -10.72
CA ASP A 237 -16.26 5.93 -10.78
C ASP A 237 -16.59 6.53 -9.41
N ASP A 238 -16.44 7.85 -9.30
CA ASP A 238 -16.67 8.61 -8.06
C ASP A 238 -18.07 8.34 -7.50
N SER A 239 -19.10 8.24 -8.35
CA SER A 239 -20.48 8.03 -7.89
C SER A 239 -20.68 6.67 -7.22
N TYR A 240 -20.02 5.63 -7.73
CA TYR A 240 -20.02 4.32 -7.11
C TYR A 240 -19.27 4.32 -5.78
N LEU A 241 -18.07 4.92 -5.73
CA LEU A 241 -17.27 4.99 -4.51
C LEU A 241 -17.96 5.82 -3.41
N GLU A 242 -18.58 6.94 -3.77
CA GLU A 242 -19.38 7.77 -2.88
C GLU A 242 -20.59 7.01 -2.32
N GLN A 243 -21.27 6.20 -3.15
CA GLN A 243 -22.36 5.35 -2.67
C GLN A 243 -21.87 4.31 -1.66
N ILE A 244 -20.76 3.62 -1.95
CA ILE A 244 -20.18 2.62 -1.03
C ILE A 244 -19.76 3.27 0.29
N ALA A 245 -19.11 4.44 0.24
CA ALA A 245 -18.72 5.18 1.44
C ALA A 245 -19.95 5.59 2.25
N SER A 246 -20.97 6.13 1.59
CA SER A 246 -22.23 6.54 2.23
C SER A 246 -22.95 5.37 2.90
N ASP A 247 -23.01 4.21 2.25
CA ASP A 247 -23.58 2.98 2.80
C ASP A 247 -22.82 2.50 4.06
N ALA A 248 -21.51 2.77 4.12
CA ALA A 248 -20.66 2.52 5.29
C ALA A 248 -20.72 3.64 6.36
N GLY A 249 -21.48 4.71 6.12
CA GLY A 249 -21.57 5.87 7.02
C GLY A 249 -20.31 6.74 7.03
N MET A 250 -19.56 6.76 5.93
CA MET A 250 -18.29 7.46 5.77
C MET A 250 -18.29 8.31 4.50
N ASP A 251 -17.29 9.19 4.37
CA ASP A 251 -17.03 9.95 3.15
C ASP A 251 -15.75 9.49 2.45
N VAL A 252 -15.71 9.66 1.14
CA VAL A 252 -14.52 9.40 0.32
C VAL A 252 -13.49 10.52 0.54
N ILE A 253 -12.25 10.13 0.81
CA ILE A 253 -11.12 11.03 1.00
C ILE A 253 -10.39 11.16 -0.34
N TYR A 254 -10.58 12.31 -0.99
CA TYR A 254 -9.84 12.67 -2.19
C TYR A 254 -8.49 13.27 -1.78
N THR A 255 -7.39 12.63 -2.18
CA THR A 255 -6.05 13.21 -2.04
C THR A 255 -5.83 14.18 -3.20
N ASP A 256 -5.80 15.48 -2.90
CA ASP A 256 -5.28 16.48 -3.83
C ASP A 256 -3.77 16.27 -3.94
N VAL A 257 -3.29 15.78 -5.08
CA VAL A 257 -1.87 15.84 -5.40
C VAL A 257 -1.64 17.25 -5.93
N GLU A 258 -0.96 18.11 -5.16
CA GLU A 258 -0.60 19.46 -5.60
C GLU A 258 0.10 19.39 -6.96
N GLY A 259 -0.51 19.99 -8.00
CA GLY A 259 0.04 20.00 -9.37
C GLY A 259 -0.96 19.65 -10.48
N LEU A 260 -2.14 19.15 -10.14
CA LEU A 260 -3.25 18.99 -11.08
C LEU A 260 -4.45 19.80 -10.62
N ASP A 261 -4.54 21.02 -11.13
CA ASP A 261 -5.64 21.94 -10.91
C ASP A 261 -6.96 21.30 -11.39
N VAL A 262 -7.75 20.80 -10.44
CA VAL A 262 -9.16 20.47 -10.65
C VAL A 262 -9.95 21.11 -9.52
N SER A 263 -10.32 22.36 -9.74
CA SER A 263 -11.30 23.17 -8.97
C SER A 263 -12.18 22.35 -8.02
N SER A 264 -11.80 22.28 -6.75
CA SER A 264 -12.64 21.85 -5.63
C SER A 264 -13.05 23.09 -4.83
N GLU A 265 -13.76 24.01 -5.47
CA GLU A 265 -14.51 25.03 -4.73
C GLU A 265 -15.60 24.34 -3.90
N GLY A 266 -15.38 24.24 -2.58
CA GLY A 266 -16.45 24.23 -1.60
C GLY A 266 -16.99 22.88 -1.10
N ARG A 267 -16.15 21.89 -0.79
CA ARG A 267 -16.57 20.73 0.03
C ARG A 267 -15.83 20.70 1.36
N GLY A 268 -16.59 20.80 2.45
CA GLY A 268 -16.10 20.93 3.82
C GLY A 268 -15.33 19.70 4.30
N VAL A 269 -14.34 19.95 5.16
CA VAL A 269 -13.35 19.00 5.71
C VAL A 269 -13.92 18.17 6.89
N ASP A 270 -15.25 18.13 7.08
CA ASP A 270 -15.86 17.79 8.37
C ASP A 270 -16.11 16.28 8.63
N SER A 271 -15.56 15.37 7.82
CA SER A 271 -15.87 13.92 7.94
C SER A 271 -14.73 12.95 7.60
N VAL A 272 -13.49 13.44 7.53
CA VAL A 272 -12.32 12.57 7.38
C VAL A 272 -12.17 11.72 8.65
N VAL A 273 -12.60 10.46 8.62
CA VAL A 273 -12.41 9.54 9.74
C VAL A 273 -10.97 9.02 9.70
N THR A 274 -10.06 9.82 10.22
CA THR A 274 -8.71 9.38 10.56
C THR A 274 -8.77 8.62 11.87
N VAL A 275 -8.41 7.34 11.85
CA VAL A 275 -8.35 6.52 13.06
C VAL A 275 -6.91 6.37 13.51
N ASP A 276 -6.73 6.57 14.81
CA ASP A 276 -5.51 6.22 15.52
C ASP A 276 -5.52 4.71 15.80
N ILE A 277 -4.64 3.99 15.12
CA ILE A 277 -4.55 2.52 15.17
C ILE A 277 -4.11 2.03 16.56
N ARG A 278 -3.55 2.91 17.41
CA ARG A 278 -3.17 2.58 18.79
C ARG A 278 -4.37 2.24 19.67
N LYS A 279 -5.56 2.76 19.36
CA LYS A 279 -6.78 2.56 20.19
C LYS A 279 -7.31 1.13 20.16
N ASP A 280 -6.92 0.32 19.18
CA ASP A 280 -7.19 -1.12 19.17
C ASP A 280 -6.24 -1.92 20.08
N GLN A 281 -5.18 -1.27 20.58
CA GLN A 281 -4.11 -1.88 21.38
C GLN A 281 -4.21 -1.52 22.88
N ASP A 282 -5.35 -1.03 23.35
CA ASP A 282 -5.61 -0.88 24.78
C ASP A 282 -5.67 -2.28 25.41
N ILE A 283 -4.50 -2.73 25.89
CA ILE A 283 -4.32 -3.93 26.69
C ILE A 283 -4.62 -3.52 28.14
N ASP A 284 -5.81 -3.91 28.64
CA ASP A 284 -6.11 -3.94 30.09
C ASP A 284 -5.25 -4.99 30.82
#